data_AF-A0A6S7HDT9-F1
#
_entry.id   AF-A0A6S7HDT9-F1
#
_cell.length_a   1.000
_cell.length_b   1.000
_cell.length_c   1.000
_cell.angle_alpha   90.00
_cell.angle_beta   90.00
_cell.angle_gamma   90.00
#
_symmetry.space_group_name_H-M   'P 1'
#
loop_
_entity.id
_entity.type
_entity.pdbx_description
1 polymer ?
#
loop_
_entity_poly.entity_id
_entity_poly.type
_entity_poly.pdbx_seq_one_letter_code
_entity_poly.pdbx_strand_id
1 'polypeptide(L)'
;MIVQRRKYHVPWPNSLWHLDGHHSLIRWNLVVHGCIDGFSRRIIYLQCSTNNLSETVLALFLNATEEDGGLWPSRIRVDRGVENVRVCDAMVEARVDPLRPSTEMGIDVYLDALGLVENMLREQTE
;
A
#
# COMPACT_ATOMS: atom_id res chain seq x y z
N MET A 1 8.76 13.01 31.31
CA MET A 1 7.64 12.29 30.67
C MET A 1 8.19 11.02 30.04
N ILE A 2 7.86 9.84 30.56
CA ILE A 2 8.26 8.56 29.96
C ILE A 2 7.17 8.14 28.98
N VAL A 3 7.48 8.10 27.69
CA VAL A 3 6.56 7.57 26.67
C VAL A 3 6.60 6.05 26.74
N GLN A 4 5.50 5.45 27.22
CA GLN A 4 5.25 4.01 27.11
C GLN A 4 5.03 3.66 25.63
N ARG A 5 6.02 3.02 25.00
CA ARG A 5 5.88 2.55 23.61
C ARG A 5 4.91 1.37 23.58
N ARG A 6 3.94 1.41 22.66
CA ARG A 6 3.11 0.24 22.36
C ARG A 6 4.00 -0.89 21.84
N LYS A 7 3.77 -2.13 22.29
CA LYS A 7 4.42 -3.30 21.70
C LYS A 7 3.89 -3.44 20.27
N TYR A 8 4.80 -3.34 19.31
CA TYR A 8 4.47 -3.55 17.91
C TYR A 8 4.41 -5.06 17.64
N HIS A 9 3.29 -5.54 17.09
CA HIS A 9 3.06 -6.95 16.82
C HIS A 9 2.44 -7.13 15.44
N VAL A 10 3.04 -8.00 14.63
CA VAL A 10 2.53 -8.51 13.35
C VAL A 10 2.55 -10.03 13.49
N PRO A 11 1.54 -10.75 12.99
CA PRO A 11 1.36 -12.15 13.38
C PRO A 11 2.21 -13.17 12.60
N TRP A 12 2.66 -12.88 11.37
CA TRP A 12 3.54 -13.75 10.57
C TRP A 12 4.30 -12.98 9.46
N PRO A 13 5.42 -13.53 8.91
CA PRO A 13 6.08 -12.98 7.73
C PRO A 13 5.10 -12.81 6.57
N ASN A 14 5.24 -11.75 5.78
CA ASN A 14 4.36 -11.44 4.64
C ASN A 14 2.90 -11.11 5.03
N SER A 15 2.59 -10.94 6.32
CA SER A 15 1.26 -10.51 6.79
C SER A 15 1.01 -9.01 6.56
N LEU A 16 2.06 -8.19 6.68
CA LEU A 16 1.97 -6.74 6.57
C LEU A 16 3.29 -6.17 6.06
N TRP A 17 3.28 -5.53 4.91
CA TRP A 17 4.41 -4.72 4.43
C TRP A 17 4.19 -3.25 4.74
N HIS A 18 5.24 -2.53 5.14
CA HIS A 18 5.21 -1.07 5.30
C HIS A 18 5.97 -0.45 4.14
N LEU A 19 5.33 0.44 3.40
CA LEU A 19 5.98 1.24 2.37
C LEU A 19 6.09 2.68 2.88
N ASP A 20 7.23 3.32 2.62
CA ASP A 20 7.50 4.69 3.02
C ASP A 20 8.43 5.39 2.01
N GLY A 21 8.22 6.69 1.85
CA GLY A 21 9.02 7.58 1.01
C GLY A 21 9.84 8.54 1.86
N HIS A 22 11.17 8.41 1.84
CA HIS A 22 12.04 9.32 2.58
C HIS A 22 12.48 10.52 1.71
N HIS A 23 12.04 11.72 2.11
CA HIS A 23 12.12 12.95 1.31
C HIS A 23 13.23 13.93 1.76
N SER A 24 14.12 13.59 2.70
CA SER A 24 15.13 14.55 3.17
C SER A 24 16.13 14.98 2.09
N LEU A 25 16.22 14.25 0.98
CA LEU A 25 17.08 14.57 -0.16
C LEU A 25 16.33 15.24 -1.33
N ILE A 26 15.08 15.68 -1.13
CA ILE A 26 14.25 16.24 -2.21
C ILE A 26 14.84 17.50 -2.84
N ARG A 27 15.71 18.24 -2.11
CA ARG A 27 16.46 19.39 -2.65
C ARG A 27 17.36 19.01 -3.82
N TRP A 28 17.86 17.78 -3.85
CA TRP A 28 18.65 17.22 -4.96
C TRP A 28 17.81 16.40 -5.92
N ASN A 29 16.48 16.52 -5.82
CA ASN A 29 15.52 15.73 -6.57
C ASN A 29 15.73 14.22 -6.38
N LEU A 30 16.02 13.80 -5.14
CA LEU A 30 16.18 12.40 -4.76
C LEU A 30 15.15 12.02 -3.70
N VAL A 31 14.45 10.92 -3.94
CA VAL A 31 13.49 10.30 -3.02
C VAL A 31 13.93 8.86 -2.80
N VAL A 32 13.95 8.40 -1.55
CA VAL A 32 14.28 7.01 -1.22
C VAL A 32 12.99 6.28 -0.89
N HIS A 33 12.65 5.30 -1.71
CA HIS A 33 11.50 4.43 -1.57
C HIS A 33 11.91 3.17 -0.82
N GLY A 34 11.26 2.92 0.31
CA GLY A 34 11.54 1.75 1.15
C GLY A 34 10.30 0.89 1.35
N CYS A 35 10.49 -0.42 1.38
CA CYS A 35 9.48 -1.36 1.85
C CYS A 35 10.09 -2.38 2.79
N ILE A 36 9.41 -2.64 3.91
CA ILE A 36 9.85 -3.63 4.92
C ILE A 36 8.71 -4.58 5.31
N ASP A 37 9.06 -5.84 5.55
CA ASP A 37 8.14 -6.79 6.18
C ASP A 37 7.97 -6.46 7.67
N GLY A 38 6.72 -6.30 8.10
CA GLY A 38 6.36 -5.88 9.45
C GLY A 38 6.71 -6.89 10.54
N PHE A 39 6.75 -8.19 10.21
CA PHE A 39 7.10 -9.25 11.16
C PHE A 39 8.61 -9.40 11.30
N SER A 40 9.29 -9.73 10.20
CA SER A 40 10.71 -10.08 10.16
C SER A 40 11.64 -8.88 10.12
N ARG A 41 11.14 -7.68 9.76
CA ARG A 41 11.94 -6.48 9.45
C ARG A 41 12.88 -6.66 8.26
N ARG A 42 12.67 -7.68 7.44
CA ARG A 42 13.36 -7.84 6.16
C ARG A 42 13.06 -6.63 5.27
N ILE A 43 14.11 -6.06 4.69
CA ILE A 43 13.99 -5.04 3.65
C ILE A 43 13.54 -5.77 2.38
N ILE A 44 12.36 -5.42 1.89
CA ILE A 44 11.77 -5.97 0.66
C ILE A 44 12.38 -5.25 -0.54
N TYR A 45 12.40 -3.92 -0.50
CA TYR A 45 13.19 -3.11 -1.43
C TYR A 45 13.64 -1.81 -0.75
N LEU A 46 14.73 -1.24 -1.25
CA LEU A 46 15.21 0.09 -0.90
C LEU A 46 15.84 0.72 -2.13
N GLN A 47 15.13 1.64 -2.78
CA GLN A 47 15.53 2.23 -4.05
C GLN A 47 15.53 3.75 -3.98
N CYS A 48 16.55 4.38 -4.53
CA CYS A 48 16.56 5.82 -4.74
C CYS A 48 16.09 6.15 -6.17
N SER A 49 15.21 7.13 -6.27
CA SER A 49 14.62 7.59 -7.53
C SER A 49 14.64 9.12 -7.60
N THR A 50 14.56 9.65 -8.82
CA THR A 50 14.50 11.10 -9.07
C THR A 50 13.09 11.67 -9.09
N ASN A 51 12.11 10.88 -8.66
CA ASN A 51 10.69 11.24 -8.67
C ASN A 51 9.95 10.47 -7.55
N ASN A 52 8.74 10.95 -7.24
CA ASN A 52 7.79 10.31 -6.32
C ASN A 52 6.49 9.91 -7.04
N LEU A 53 6.59 9.45 -8.29
CA LEU A 53 5.43 9.07 -9.08
C LEU A 53 4.88 7.73 -8.59
N SER A 54 3.56 7.59 -8.62
CA SER A 54 2.89 6.34 -8.21
C SER A 54 3.22 5.16 -9.11
N GLU A 55 3.57 5.41 -10.36
CA GLU A 55 4.10 4.39 -11.28
C GLU A 55 5.44 3.82 -10.81
N THR A 56 6.34 4.68 -10.32
CA THR A 56 7.64 4.25 -9.80
C THR A 56 7.46 3.38 -8.57
N VAL A 57 6.61 3.80 -7.63
CA VAL A 57 6.33 3.03 -6.40
C VAL A 57 5.69 1.68 -6.75
N LEU A 58 4.72 1.67 -7.68
CA LEU A 58 4.11 0.44 -8.18
C LEU A 58 5.13 -0.52 -8.79
N ALA A 59 6.00 -0.04 -9.67
CA ALA A 59 7.01 -0.87 -10.32
C ALA A 59 7.95 -1.53 -9.29
N LEU A 60 8.39 -0.79 -8.27
CA LEU A 60 9.21 -1.34 -7.19
C LEU A 60 8.47 -2.43 -6.41
N PHE A 61 7.19 -2.19 -6.10
CA PHE A 61 6.36 -3.15 -5.38
C PHE A 61 6.13 -4.45 -6.18
N LEU A 62 5.79 -4.35 -7.46
CA LEU A 62 5.57 -5.51 -8.32
C LEU A 62 6.86 -6.31 -8.54
N ASN A 63 7.98 -5.63 -8.81
CA ASN A 63 9.27 -6.29 -8.98
C ASN A 63 9.68 -7.06 -7.71
N ALA A 64 9.52 -6.45 -6.53
CA ALA A 64 9.85 -7.13 -5.28
C ALA A 64 8.92 -8.32 -4.99
N THR A 65 7.65 -8.23 -5.39
CA THR A 65 6.71 -9.36 -5.28
C THR A 65 7.12 -10.51 -6.19
N GLU A 66 7.56 -10.21 -7.41
CA GLU A 66 8.06 -11.20 -8.36
C GLU A 66 9.37 -11.85 -7.87
N GLU A 67 10.31 -11.04 -7.35
CA GLU A 67 11.56 -11.52 -6.76
C GLU A 67 11.33 -12.46 -5.57
N ASP A 68 10.26 -12.25 -4.80
CA ASP A 68 9.82 -13.15 -3.72
C ASP A 68 8.97 -14.35 -4.22
N GLY A 69 9.04 -14.67 -5.52
CA GLY A 69 8.38 -15.82 -6.13
C GLY A 69 6.89 -15.61 -6.37
N GLY A 70 6.46 -14.37 -6.60
CA GLY A 70 5.06 -13.99 -6.79
C GLY A 70 4.25 -13.95 -5.49
N LEU A 71 4.91 -13.89 -4.32
CA LEU A 71 4.25 -13.91 -3.03
C LEU A 71 3.81 -12.51 -2.58
N TRP A 72 2.56 -12.17 -2.87
CA TRP A 72 1.95 -10.92 -2.44
C TRP A 72 1.82 -10.85 -0.91
N PRO A 73 1.98 -9.68 -0.26
CA PRO A 73 1.65 -9.53 1.14
C PRO A 73 0.15 -9.71 1.38
N SER A 74 -0.24 -10.07 2.61
CA SER A 74 -1.67 -10.11 2.97
C SER A 74 -2.27 -8.70 3.04
N ARG A 75 -1.49 -7.73 3.51
CA ARG A 75 -1.88 -6.31 3.63
C ARG A 75 -0.67 -5.41 3.47
N ILE A 76 -0.93 -4.15 3.15
CA ILE A 76 0.07 -3.09 3.15
C ILE A 76 -0.32 -2.01 4.16
N ARG A 77 0.68 -1.30 4.70
CA ARG A 77 0.51 -0.04 5.40
C ARG A 77 1.33 1.01 4.68
N VAL A 78 0.64 2.05 4.26
CA VAL A 78 1.19 3.20 3.56
C VAL A 78 0.63 4.46 4.20
N ASP A 79 1.34 5.57 4.09
CA ASP A 79 0.79 6.87 4.43
C ASP A 79 -0.22 7.33 3.35
N ARG A 80 -0.98 8.38 3.69
CA ARG A 80 -1.96 8.95 2.78
C ARG A 80 -1.24 9.84 1.76
N GLY A 81 -0.70 9.19 0.73
CA GLY A 81 0.04 9.83 -0.35
C GLY A 81 -0.49 9.42 -1.74
N VAL A 82 -0.40 10.33 -2.70
CA VAL A 82 -0.81 10.08 -4.10
C VAL A 82 0.12 9.09 -4.80
N GLU A 83 1.36 9.00 -4.33
CA GLU A 83 2.39 8.06 -4.77
C GLU A 83 2.02 6.61 -4.47
N ASN A 84 1.22 6.34 -3.43
CA ASN A 84 0.86 4.97 -3.04
C ASN A 84 -0.42 4.47 -3.71
N VAL A 85 -1.19 5.35 -4.38
CA VAL A 85 -2.52 5.03 -4.94
C VAL A 85 -2.49 3.80 -5.83
N ARG A 86 -1.54 3.73 -6.77
CA ARG A 86 -1.47 2.60 -7.71
C ARG A 86 -1.10 1.28 -7.03
N VAL A 87 -0.34 1.30 -5.93
CA VAL A 87 -0.06 0.10 -5.14
C VAL A 87 -1.31 -0.36 -4.41
N CYS A 88 -2.09 0.59 -3.86
CA CYS A 88 -3.38 0.27 -3.25
C CYS A 88 -4.34 -0.37 -4.27
N ASP A 89 -4.43 0.19 -5.47
CA ASP A 89 -5.25 -0.36 -6.57
C ASP A 89 -4.81 -1.78 -6.93
N ALA A 90 -3.50 -2.01 -7.08
CA ALA A 90 -2.95 -3.33 -7.38
C ALA A 90 -3.21 -4.35 -6.26
N MET A 91 -3.14 -3.93 -4.99
CA MET A 91 -3.49 -4.80 -3.85
C MET A 91 -4.98 -5.16 -3.83
N VAL A 92 -5.86 -4.22 -4.21
CA VAL A 92 -7.29 -4.49 -4.35
C VAL A 92 -7.52 -5.49 -5.47
N GLU A 93 -6.94 -5.28 -6.64
CA GLU A 93 -7.06 -6.18 -7.80
C GLU A 93 -6.54 -7.60 -7.50
N ALA A 94 -5.41 -7.72 -6.80
CA ALA A 94 -4.79 -9.01 -6.50
C ALA A 94 -5.48 -9.78 -5.35
N ARG A 95 -6.25 -9.12 -4.48
CA ARG A 95 -6.75 -9.71 -3.22
C ARG A 95 -8.26 -9.59 -2.98
N VAL A 96 -8.95 -8.63 -3.57
CA VAL A 96 -10.40 -8.48 -3.39
C VAL A 96 -11.11 -9.40 -4.38
N ASP A 97 -11.83 -10.38 -3.85
CA ASP A 97 -12.80 -11.16 -4.61
C ASP A 97 -14.06 -10.28 -4.82
N PRO A 98 -14.41 -9.91 -6.06
CA PRO A 98 -15.55 -9.05 -6.34
C PRO A 98 -16.89 -9.64 -5.89
N LEU A 99 -16.93 -10.92 -5.51
CA LEU A 99 -18.13 -11.62 -5.04
C LEU A 99 -18.17 -11.88 -3.52
N ARG A 100 -17.15 -11.45 -2.76
CA ARG A 100 -17.07 -11.69 -1.31
C ARG A 100 -17.01 -10.38 -0.52
N PRO A 101 -18.05 -10.05 0.28
CA PRO A 101 -18.01 -8.89 1.15
C PRO A 101 -17.05 -9.14 2.32
N SER A 102 -16.21 -8.16 2.63
CA SER A 102 -15.14 -8.28 3.62
C SER A 102 -15.67 -8.27 5.04
N THR A 103 -15.04 -9.06 5.89
CA THR A 103 -15.42 -9.16 7.31
C THR A 103 -14.48 -8.40 8.23
N GLU A 104 -13.33 -7.87 7.76
CA GLU A 104 -12.38 -7.14 8.59
C GLU A 104 -11.61 -6.03 7.86
N MET A 105 -11.78 -4.79 8.35
CA MET A 105 -10.88 -3.63 8.20
C MET A 105 -10.56 -3.11 6.78
N GLY A 106 -11.51 -2.34 6.23
CA GLY A 106 -11.23 -0.97 5.77
C GLY A 106 -10.85 -0.75 4.31
N ILE A 107 -10.83 -1.80 3.47
CA ILE A 107 -10.84 -1.65 2.00
C ILE A 107 -12.25 -1.29 1.52
N ASP A 108 -13.26 -1.74 2.25
CA ASP A 108 -14.70 -1.64 1.94
C ASP A 108 -15.19 -0.22 1.81
N VAL A 109 -14.58 0.73 2.52
CA VAL A 109 -15.01 2.14 2.46
C VAL A 109 -14.82 2.72 1.06
N TYR A 110 -13.77 2.30 0.32
CA TYR A 110 -13.46 2.87 -0.99
C TYR A 110 -14.36 2.29 -2.08
N LEU A 111 -14.63 0.99 -2.04
CA LEU A 111 -15.54 0.32 -2.98
C LEU A 111 -17.01 0.62 -2.67
N ASP A 112 -17.40 0.76 -1.40
CA ASP A 112 -18.73 1.25 -1.01
C ASP A 112 -18.91 2.71 -1.43
N ALA A 113 -17.88 3.55 -1.28
CA ALA A 113 -17.93 4.95 -1.74
C ALA A 113 -17.98 5.05 -3.27
N LEU A 114 -17.23 4.22 -4.01
CA LEU A 114 -17.30 4.15 -5.47
C LEU A 114 -18.67 3.67 -5.95
N GLY A 115 -19.22 2.62 -5.33
CA GLY A 115 -20.56 2.12 -5.62
C GLY A 115 -21.65 3.14 -5.33
N LEU A 116 -21.52 3.92 -4.24
CA LEU A 116 -22.42 5.04 -3.96
C LEU A 116 -22.34 6.13 -5.02
N VAL A 117 -21.13 6.52 -5.45
CA VAL A 117 -20.95 7.55 -6.49
C VAL A 117 -21.48 7.10 -7.85
N GLU A 118 -21.26 5.85 -8.24
CA GLU A 118 -21.80 5.30 -9.49
C GLU A 118 -23.34 5.23 -9.49
N ASN A 119 -23.95 4.90 -8.34
CA ASN A 119 -25.40 4.89 -8.19
C ASN A 119 -25.97 6.32 -8.22
N MET A 120 -25.32 7.29 -7.57
CA MET A 120 -25.72 8.69 -7.63
C MET A 120 -25.61 9.26 -9.05
N LEU A 121 -24.61 8.84 -9.84
CA LEU A 121 -24.49 9.25 -11.24
C LEU A 121 -25.57 8.64 -12.13
N ARG A 122 -26.02 7.40 -11.84
CA ARG A 122 -27.12 6.76 -12.56
C ARG A 122 -28.47 7.44 -12.27
N GLU A 123 -28.74 7.82 -11.03
CA GLU A 123 -29.98 8.50 -10.62
C GLU A 123 -30.11 9.93 -11.19
N GLN A 124 -29.03 10.55 -11.66
CA GLN A 124 -29.07 11.86 -12.33
C GLN A 124 -29.28 11.75 -13.85
N THR A 125 -29.27 10.53 -14.41
CA THR A 125 -29.45 10.25 -15.85
C THR A 125 -30.81 9.63 -16.20
N GLU A 126 -31.71 9.48 -15.21
CA GLU A 126 -33.14 9.20 -15.38
C GLU A 126 -33.97 10.47 -15.12
#